data_AF-A0A523TLP1-F1
#
_entry.id   AF-A0A523TLP1-F1
#
_cell.length_a   1.000
_cell.length_b   1.000
_cell.length_c   1.000
_cell.angle_alpha   90.00
_cell.angle_beta   90.00
_cell.angle_gamma   90.00
#
_symmetry.space_group_name_H-M   'P 1'
#
loop_
_entity.id
_entity.type
_entity.pdbx_description
1 polymer ?
#
loop_
_entity_poly.entity_id
_entity_poly.type
_entity_poly.pdbx_seq_one_letter_code
_entity_poly.pdbx_strand_id
1 'polypeptide(L)'
;MDIEKFREHLLKNKMVEKRTEDYIEKLLEYQEYLEKQKQTIETVNVNELVNYTEFLVTQDKDSVLVFLRALLNYANFAKRNDFVEAALDIAESYNAMDNLYARIAEWHGEATRDEIFEGLTIPPLGIHPEKKPQFTKKVLKRVEEKLGEDKLIALLKPCLHEGLGGDMDKDRKDYHELGIDAFLEKKRQDRVKEFEKHRDDGTPAFAQIVDDDVVEYVKNNQTSGLGKREGNIIYVTKNPYQIKKLLETNDLRMKRFFACFCPWVRGAIKDGSEHEVSKHFCQCSGGWFKGYYEQLFEQPIKIEPYETALSGVPYCKFAVHLPEKVIIK
;
A
#
# COMPACT_ATOMS: atom_id res chain seq x y z
N MET A 1 -22.64 -18.65 5.92
CA MET A 1 -21.73 -18.20 7.00
C MET A 1 -22.31 -18.64 8.33
N ASP A 2 -21.49 -19.16 9.25
CA ASP A 2 -21.94 -19.46 10.63
C ASP A 2 -21.88 -18.16 11.46
N ILE A 3 -22.99 -17.42 11.46
CA ILE A 3 -23.10 -16.07 12.03
C ILE A 3 -22.82 -16.09 13.53
N GLU A 4 -23.36 -17.06 14.25
CA GLU A 4 -23.19 -17.13 15.71
C GLU A 4 -21.73 -17.38 16.09
N LYS A 5 -21.06 -18.33 15.42
CA LYS A 5 -19.62 -18.55 15.67
C LYS A 5 -18.77 -17.34 15.28
N PHE A 6 -19.14 -16.64 14.21
CA PHE A 6 -18.42 -15.43 13.80
C PHE A 6 -18.63 -14.30 14.81
N ARG A 7 -19.85 -14.11 15.32
CA ARG A 7 -20.17 -13.16 16.39
C ARG A 7 -19.35 -13.45 17.65
N GLU A 8 -19.34 -14.70 18.10
CA GLU A 8 -18.52 -15.14 19.25
C GLU A 8 -17.03 -14.86 19.03
N HIS A 9 -16.52 -15.11 17.81
CA HIS A 9 -15.13 -14.82 17.45
C HIS A 9 -14.81 -13.33 17.57
N LEU A 10 -15.68 -12.44 17.05
CA LEU A 10 -15.50 -11.00 17.13
C LEU A 10 -15.49 -10.52 18.59
N LEU A 11 -16.45 -10.96 19.41
CA LEU A 11 -16.54 -10.59 20.82
C LEU A 11 -15.35 -11.11 21.64
N LYS A 12 -14.88 -12.33 21.36
CA LYS A 12 -13.67 -12.90 21.97
C LYS A 12 -12.42 -12.06 21.68
N ASN A 13 -12.37 -11.44 20.50
CA ASN A 13 -11.32 -10.49 20.10
C ASN A 13 -11.57 -9.05 20.59
N LYS A 14 -12.44 -8.86 21.58
CA LYS A 14 -12.77 -7.58 22.22
C LYS A 14 -13.38 -6.55 21.26
N MET A 15 -14.06 -7.00 20.20
CA MET A 15 -14.86 -6.13 19.36
C MET A 15 -16.07 -5.61 20.15
N VAL A 16 -16.39 -4.32 19.99
CA VAL A 16 -17.57 -3.71 20.61
C VAL A 16 -18.84 -4.23 19.94
N GLU A 17 -19.86 -4.56 20.74
CA GLU A 17 -21.13 -5.17 20.29
C GLU A 17 -21.78 -4.44 19.11
N LYS A 18 -21.94 -3.11 19.18
CA LYS A 18 -22.48 -2.33 18.06
C LYS A 18 -21.71 -2.58 16.74
N ARG A 19 -20.37 -2.56 16.81
CA ARG A 19 -19.52 -2.77 15.64
C ARG A 19 -19.56 -4.22 15.16
N THR A 20 -19.73 -5.17 16.07
CA THR A 20 -19.96 -6.58 15.73
C THR A 20 -21.21 -6.74 14.87
N GLU A 21 -22.33 -6.12 15.27
CA GLU A 21 -23.56 -6.17 14.48
C GLU A 21 -23.42 -5.43 13.14
N ASP A 22 -22.77 -4.26 13.11
CA ASP A 22 -22.48 -3.54 11.85
C ASP A 22 -21.71 -4.43 10.86
N TYR A 23 -20.72 -5.22 11.34
CA TYR A 23 -19.94 -6.12 10.49
C TYR A 23 -20.75 -7.31 10.00
N ILE A 24 -21.59 -7.89 10.85
CA ILE A 24 -22.47 -9.00 10.48
C ILE A 24 -23.46 -8.53 9.41
N GLU A 25 -24.07 -7.36 9.58
CA GLU A 25 -24.98 -6.74 8.60
C GLU A 25 -24.29 -6.59 7.23
N LYS A 26 -23.07 -6.04 7.18
CA LYS A 26 -22.34 -5.89 5.91
C LYS A 26 -22.00 -7.19 5.21
N LEU A 27 -21.76 -8.27 5.96
CA LEU A 27 -21.53 -9.59 5.38
C LEU A 27 -22.83 -10.24 4.90
N LEU A 28 -23.94 -10.00 5.60
CA LEU A 28 -25.28 -10.45 5.17
C LEU A 28 -25.71 -9.75 3.87
N GLU A 29 -25.55 -8.43 3.77
CA GLU A 29 -25.79 -7.67 2.53
C GLU A 29 -24.97 -8.25 1.35
N TYR A 30 -23.71 -8.63 1.61
CA TYR A 30 -22.87 -9.27 0.60
C TYR A 30 -23.38 -10.67 0.23
N GLN A 31 -23.81 -11.48 1.20
CA GLN A 31 -24.43 -12.78 0.93
C GLN A 31 -25.67 -12.63 0.05
N GLU A 32 -26.55 -11.67 0.33
CA GLU A 32 -27.74 -11.39 -0.49
C GLU A 32 -27.36 -10.97 -1.92
N TYR A 33 -26.29 -10.18 -2.08
CA TYR A 33 -25.74 -9.83 -3.40
C TYR A 33 -25.28 -11.09 -4.17
N LEU A 34 -24.58 -12.01 -3.50
CA LEU A 34 -24.08 -13.26 -4.10
C LEU A 34 -25.20 -14.25 -4.44
N GLU A 35 -26.24 -14.33 -3.61
CA GLU A 35 -27.38 -15.22 -3.84
C GLU A 35 -28.12 -14.90 -5.14
N LYS A 36 -28.22 -13.62 -5.51
CA LYS A 36 -28.74 -13.17 -6.81
C LYS A 36 -27.95 -13.74 -7.99
N GLN A 37 -26.68 -14.09 -7.77
CA GLN A 37 -25.78 -14.70 -8.73
C GLN A 37 -25.59 -16.21 -8.53
N LYS A 38 -26.38 -16.83 -7.63
CA LYS A 38 -26.27 -18.25 -7.24
C LYS A 38 -24.89 -18.63 -6.68
N GLN A 39 -24.25 -17.70 -5.97
CA GLN A 39 -22.97 -17.90 -5.30
C GLN A 39 -23.13 -17.79 -3.78
N THR A 40 -22.13 -18.25 -3.04
CA THR A 40 -22.07 -18.08 -1.58
C THR A 40 -20.74 -17.48 -1.15
N ILE A 41 -20.70 -16.83 0.00
CA ILE A 41 -19.47 -16.22 0.53
C ILE A 41 -18.34 -17.26 0.75
N GLU A 42 -18.69 -18.51 1.01
CA GLU A 42 -17.75 -19.62 1.17
C GLU A 42 -17.10 -20.06 -0.15
N THR A 43 -17.79 -19.88 -1.27
CA THR A 43 -17.40 -20.47 -2.57
C THR A 43 -17.08 -19.45 -3.65
N VAL A 44 -17.44 -18.19 -3.44
CA VAL A 44 -17.26 -17.13 -4.42
C VAL A 44 -15.78 -16.86 -4.71
N ASN A 45 -15.51 -16.57 -5.98
CA ASN A 45 -14.20 -16.14 -6.44
C ASN A 45 -13.90 -14.72 -5.93
N VAL A 46 -12.66 -14.49 -5.54
CA VAL A 46 -12.18 -13.20 -5.01
C VAL A 46 -12.43 -12.01 -5.93
N ASN A 47 -12.51 -12.21 -7.25
CA ASN A 47 -12.80 -11.14 -8.22
C ASN A 47 -14.17 -10.49 -8.00
N GLU A 48 -15.14 -11.22 -7.43
CA GLU A 48 -16.46 -10.64 -7.12
C GLU A 48 -16.41 -9.62 -6.00
N LEU A 49 -15.37 -9.62 -5.15
CA LEU A 49 -15.20 -8.58 -4.14
C LEU A 49 -14.99 -7.20 -4.76
N VAL A 50 -14.26 -7.13 -5.88
CA VAL A 50 -14.07 -5.87 -6.58
C VAL A 50 -15.38 -5.41 -7.22
N ASN A 51 -16.13 -6.32 -7.85
CA ASN A 51 -17.45 -6.02 -8.40
C ASN A 51 -18.42 -5.51 -7.31
N TYR A 52 -18.43 -6.17 -6.15
CA TYR A 52 -19.30 -5.79 -5.05
C TYR A 52 -18.90 -4.44 -4.44
N THR A 53 -17.61 -4.15 -4.29
CA THR A 53 -17.17 -2.84 -3.80
C THR A 53 -17.48 -1.71 -4.79
N GLU A 54 -17.42 -1.96 -6.10
CA GLU A 54 -17.92 -0.99 -7.09
C GLU A 54 -19.45 -0.81 -6.98
N PHE A 55 -20.20 -1.89 -6.78
CA PHE A 55 -21.64 -1.81 -6.52
C PHE A 55 -21.92 -0.96 -5.26
N LEU A 56 -21.22 -1.21 -4.16
CA LEU A 56 -21.35 -0.43 -2.92
C LEU A 56 -21.08 1.06 -3.14
N VAL A 57 -20.08 1.43 -3.95
CA VAL A 57 -19.85 2.83 -4.31
C VAL A 57 -21.09 3.50 -4.92
N THR A 58 -21.88 2.77 -5.72
CA THR A 58 -23.12 3.31 -6.32
C THR A 58 -24.26 3.49 -5.33
N GLN A 59 -24.22 2.79 -4.19
CA GLN A 59 -25.25 2.83 -3.15
C GLN A 59 -24.86 3.82 -2.04
N ASP A 60 -23.68 3.61 -1.46
CA ASP A 60 -23.09 4.41 -0.41
C ASP A 60 -21.57 4.16 -0.37
N LYS A 61 -20.77 5.14 -0.80
CA LYS A 61 -19.30 5.04 -0.82
C LYS A 61 -18.69 4.82 0.57
N ASP A 62 -19.33 5.31 1.63
CA ASP A 62 -18.77 5.22 2.99
C ASP A 62 -18.94 3.80 3.56
N SER A 63 -19.91 3.03 3.04
CA SER A 63 -20.13 1.62 3.37
C SER A 63 -18.96 0.70 2.97
N VAL A 64 -18.18 1.07 1.95
CA VAL A 64 -17.08 0.25 1.43
C VAL A 64 -16.03 -0.01 2.50
N LEU A 65 -15.65 1.01 3.29
CA LEU A 65 -14.64 0.86 4.33
C LEU A 65 -15.13 -0.07 5.45
N VAL A 66 -16.41 0.03 5.83
CA VAL A 66 -17.02 -0.85 6.84
C VAL A 66 -17.06 -2.28 6.33
N PHE A 67 -17.46 -2.49 5.07
CA PHE A 67 -17.47 -3.79 4.42
C PHE A 67 -16.07 -4.43 4.37
N LEU A 68 -15.03 -3.69 3.94
CA LEU A 68 -13.67 -4.23 3.89
C LEU A 68 -13.17 -4.66 5.28
N ARG A 69 -13.50 -3.91 6.33
CA ARG A 69 -13.17 -4.28 7.71
C ARG A 69 -13.93 -5.52 8.17
N ALA A 70 -15.21 -5.63 7.86
CA ALA A 70 -16.02 -6.81 8.16
C ALA A 70 -15.46 -8.05 7.44
N LEU A 71 -15.15 -7.89 6.15
CA LEU A 71 -14.57 -8.92 5.30
C LEU A 71 -13.20 -9.41 5.81
N LEU A 72 -12.31 -8.51 6.24
CA LEU A 72 -11.02 -8.89 6.82
C LEU A 72 -11.18 -9.71 8.09
N ASN A 73 -12.13 -9.35 8.96
CA ASN A 73 -12.39 -10.13 10.18
C ASN A 73 -12.98 -11.50 9.84
N TYR A 74 -13.92 -11.57 8.91
CA TYR A 74 -14.48 -12.83 8.44
C TYR A 74 -13.43 -13.72 7.77
N ALA A 75 -12.58 -13.14 6.92
CA ALA A 75 -11.53 -13.85 6.21
C ALA A 75 -10.53 -14.50 7.19
N ASN A 76 -10.15 -13.78 8.26
CA ASN A 76 -9.31 -14.32 9.32
C ASN A 76 -9.98 -15.45 10.12
N PHE A 77 -11.28 -15.31 10.40
CA PHE A 77 -12.09 -16.34 11.06
C PHE A 77 -12.22 -17.61 10.21
N ALA A 78 -12.58 -17.44 8.93
CA ALA A 78 -12.83 -18.52 7.98
C ALA A 78 -11.57 -19.04 7.28
N LYS A 79 -10.39 -18.47 7.59
CA LYS A 79 -9.09 -18.79 6.95
C LYS A 79 -9.09 -18.61 5.42
N ARG A 80 -9.81 -17.60 4.94
CA ARG A 80 -9.84 -17.17 3.52
C ARG A 80 -8.75 -16.14 3.25
N ASN A 81 -7.50 -16.59 3.16
CA ASN A 81 -6.38 -15.67 2.91
C ASN A 81 -6.50 -14.92 1.57
N ASP A 82 -7.14 -15.52 0.57
CA ASP A 82 -7.48 -14.87 -0.70
C ASP A 82 -8.37 -13.63 -0.50
N PHE A 83 -9.31 -13.68 0.45
CA PHE A 83 -10.11 -12.51 0.81
C PHE A 83 -9.30 -11.46 1.56
N VAL A 84 -8.34 -11.86 2.39
CA VAL A 84 -7.43 -10.92 3.06
C VAL A 84 -6.61 -10.16 2.01
N GLU A 85 -6.02 -10.86 1.04
CA GLU A 85 -5.25 -10.24 -0.04
C GLU A 85 -6.07 -9.22 -0.83
N ALA A 86 -7.28 -9.58 -1.25
CA ALA A 86 -8.12 -8.68 -2.03
C ALA A 86 -8.66 -7.50 -1.22
N ALA A 87 -9.03 -7.72 0.04
CA ALA A 87 -9.49 -6.63 0.90
C ALA A 87 -8.37 -5.61 1.15
N LEU A 88 -7.14 -6.08 1.42
CA LEU A 88 -5.97 -5.23 1.52
C LEU A 88 -5.71 -4.51 0.20
N ASP A 89 -5.79 -5.21 -0.93
CA ASP A 89 -5.57 -4.60 -2.24
C ASP A 89 -6.52 -3.43 -2.55
N ILE A 90 -7.80 -3.57 -2.18
CA ILE A 90 -8.78 -2.50 -2.33
C ILE A 90 -8.47 -1.37 -1.34
N ALA A 91 -8.13 -1.72 -0.08
CA ALA A 91 -7.82 -0.75 0.97
C ALA A 91 -6.59 0.11 0.66
N GLU A 92 -5.60 -0.40 -0.08
CA GLU A 92 -4.41 0.37 -0.51
C GLU A 92 -4.74 1.59 -1.38
N SER A 93 -5.96 1.67 -1.91
CA SER A 93 -6.41 2.85 -2.67
C SER A 93 -7.01 3.95 -1.83
N TYR A 94 -7.15 3.75 -0.52
CA TYR A 94 -7.73 4.72 0.38
C TYR A 94 -6.93 6.04 0.36
N ASN A 95 -7.67 7.15 0.41
CA ASN A 95 -7.31 8.55 0.70
C ASN A 95 -6.12 9.23 -0.02
N ALA A 96 -5.32 8.55 -0.85
CA ALA A 96 -4.13 9.17 -1.43
C ALA A 96 -4.44 10.40 -2.31
N MET A 97 -5.47 10.34 -3.14
CA MET A 97 -5.84 11.48 -3.99
C MET A 97 -6.60 12.56 -3.23
N ASP A 98 -7.34 12.20 -2.18
CA ASP A 98 -7.96 13.15 -1.24
C ASP A 98 -6.88 13.96 -0.51
N ASN A 99 -5.80 13.29 -0.10
CA ASN A 99 -4.64 13.95 0.52
C ASN A 99 -3.91 14.87 -0.47
N LEU A 100 -3.81 14.51 -1.74
CA LEU A 100 -3.27 15.39 -2.77
C LEU A 100 -4.16 16.63 -2.95
N TYR A 101 -5.48 16.44 -3.02
CA TYR A 101 -6.47 17.51 -3.12
C TYR A 101 -6.36 18.50 -1.96
N ALA A 102 -6.38 18.00 -0.72
CA ALA A 102 -6.27 18.81 0.48
C ALA A 102 -4.94 19.57 0.53
N ARG A 103 -3.82 18.88 0.23
CA ARG A 103 -2.47 19.45 0.27
C ARG A 103 -2.25 20.56 -0.75
N ILE A 104 -2.83 20.44 -1.96
CA ILE A 104 -2.74 21.52 -2.96
C ILE A 104 -3.45 22.77 -2.46
N ALA A 105 -4.63 22.65 -1.83
CA ALA A 105 -5.29 23.81 -1.23
C ALA A 105 -4.48 24.42 -0.09
N GLU A 106 -3.96 23.58 0.80
CA GLU A 106 -3.16 24.02 1.94
C GLU A 106 -1.90 24.79 1.49
N TRP A 107 -1.18 24.29 0.48
CA TRP A 107 0.13 24.83 0.10
C TRP A 107 0.08 25.87 -1.03
N HIS A 108 -0.95 25.82 -1.87
CA HIS A 108 -1.06 26.63 -3.10
C HIS A 108 -2.40 27.35 -3.24
N GLY A 109 -3.29 27.23 -2.25
CA GLY A 109 -4.59 27.91 -2.21
C GLY A 109 -5.71 27.12 -2.88
N GLU A 110 -6.92 27.32 -2.36
CA GLU A 110 -8.14 26.63 -2.81
C GLU A 110 -8.46 26.89 -4.28
N ALA A 111 -8.32 28.13 -4.76
CA ALA A 111 -8.56 28.47 -6.16
C ALA A 111 -7.66 27.67 -7.12
N THR A 112 -6.39 27.47 -6.76
CA THR A 112 -5.45 26.67 -7.55
C THR A 112 -5.85 25.19 -7.56
N ARG A 113 -6.23 24.64 -6.40
CA ARG A 113 -6.74 23.28 -6.29
C ARG A 113 -7.98 23.10 -7.17
N ASP A 114 -8.95 24.00 -7.07
CA ASP A 114 -10.23 23.90 -7.76
C ASP A 114 -10.05 23.93 -9.27
N GLU A 115 -9.13 24.75 -9.78
CA GLU A 115 -8.76 24.77 -11.21
C GLU A 115 -8.10 23.46 -11.65
N ILE A 116 -7.15 22.92 -10.87
CA ILE A 116 -6.48 21.64 -11.17
C ILE A 116 -7.51 20.50 -11.22
N PHE A 117 -8.46 20.48 -10.28
CA PHE A 117 -9.47 19.43 -10.16
C PHE A 117 -10.76 19.71 -10.94
N GLU A 118 -10.83 20.78 -11.73
CA GLU A 118 -12.03 21.17 -12.45
C GLU A 118 -12.54 20.03 -13.37
N GLY A 119 -13.79 19.63 -13.16
CA GLY A 119 -14.41 18.53 -13.91
C GLY A 119 -13.81 17.15 -13.63
N LEU A 120 -13.07 16.98 -12.54
CA LEU A 120 -12.59 15.70 -12.05
C LEU A 120 -13.36 15.27 -10.81
N THR A 121 -13.68 13.98 -10.73
CA THR A 121 -14.17 13.35 -9.51
C THR A 121 -13.10 12.35 -9.06
N ILE A 122 -12.65 12.50 -7.81
CA ILE A 122 -11.71 11.54 -7.21
C ILE A 122 -12.40 10.18 -7.14
N PRO A 123 -11.83 9.11 -7.76
CA PRO A 123 -12.38 7.78 -7.63
C PRO A 123 -12.44 7.35 -6.16
N PRO A 124 -13.62 7.04 -5.60
CA PRO A 124 -13.72 6.63 -4.21
C PRO A 124 -13.09 5.25 -3.96
N LEU A 125 -12.90 4.91 -2.68
CA LEU A 125 -12.55 3.56 -2.26
C LEU A 125 -13.56 2.55 -2.83
N GLY A 126 -13.07 1.41 -3.33
CA GLY A 126 -13.89 0.38 -3.95
C GLY A 126 -13.94 0.42 -5.47
N ILE A 127 -13.57 1.54 -6.10
CA ILE A 127 -13.42 1.58 -7.57
C ILE A 127 -12.29 0.65 -8.02
N HIS A 128 -12.51 -0.09 -9.11
CA HIS A 128 -11.53 -1.03 -9.67
C HIS A 128 -10.19 -0.32 -9.95
N PRO A 129 -9.05 -0.89 -9.51
CA PRO A 129 -7.72 -0.27 -9.69
C PRO A 129 -7.41 0.14 -11.14
N GLU A 130 -7.86 -0.62 -12.14
CA GLU A 130 -7.64 -0.29 -13.57
C GLU A 130 -8.35 0.99 -14.03
N LYS A 131 -9.36 1.49 -13.32
CA LYS A 131 -10.06 2.75 -13.66
C LYS A 131 -9.34 3.99 -13.09
N LYS A 132 -8.50 3.82 -12.08
CA LYS A 132 -7.83 4.91 -11.34
C LYS A 132 -6.73 5.63 -12.13
N PRO A 133 -5.89 4.95 -12.95
CA PRO A 133 -4.81 5.62 -13.66
C PRO A 133 -5.25 6.76 -14.57
N GLN A 134 -6.45 6.69 -15.16
CA GLN A 134 -6.96 7.78 -16.00
C GLN A 134 -7.13 9.09 -15.21
N PHE A 135 -7.66 9.00 -13.99
CA PHE A 135 -7.71 10.14 -13.08
C PHE A 135 -6.30 10.61 -12.71
N THR A 136 -5.43 9.67 -12.31
CA THR A 136 -4.06 9.98 -11.86
C THR A 136 -3.22 10.68 -12.93
N LYS A 137 -3.24 10.19 -14.18
CA LYS A 137 -2.56 10.85 -15.30
C LYS A 137 -3.02 12.30 -15.46
N LYS A 138 -4.34 12.51 -15.51
CA LYS A 138 -4.94 13.81 -15.77
C LYS A 138 -4.64 14.82 -14.65
N VAL A 139 -4.78 14.42 -13.39
CA VAL A 139 -4.51 15.33 -12.26
C VAL A 139 -3.03 15.67 -12.15
N LEU A 140 -2.11 14.70 -12.30
CA LEU A 140 -0.67 14.96 -12.20
C LEU A 140 -0.20 15.87 -13.33
N LYS A 141 -0.68 15.65 -14.55
CA LYS A 141 -0.39 16.52 -15.70
C LYS A 141 -0.82 17.96 -15.42
N ARG A 142 -2.03 18.17 -14.89
CA ARG A 142 -2.52 19.52 -14.56
C ARG A 142 -1.73 20.18 -13.43
N VAL A 143 -1.33 19.42 -12.41
CA VAL A 143 -0.45 19.92 -11.35
C VAL A 143 0.88 20.38 -11.95
N GLU A 144 1.49 19.57 -12.82
CA GLU A 144 2.76 19.89 -13.47
C GLU A 144 2.66 21.10 -14.41
N GLU A 145 1.62 21.18 -15.23
CA GLU A 145 1.37 22.32 -16.13
C GLU A 145 1.12 23.63 -15.36
N LYS A 146 0.41 23.56 -14.22
CA LYS A 146 0.02 24.75 -13.45
C LYS A 146 1.10 25.22 -12.47
N LEU A 147 1.77 24.29 -11.80
CA LEU A 147 2.69 24.56 -10.68
C LEU A 147 4.15 24.25 -11.00
N GLY A 148 4.42 23.49 -12.05
CA GLY A 148 5.75 23.01 -12.42
C GLY A 148 6.17 21.71 -11.72
N GLU A 149 7.18 21.06 -12.29
CA GLU A 149 7.74 19.78 -11.85
C GLU A 149 8.20 19.82 -10.38
N ASP A 150 8.90 20.89 -9.98
CA ASP A 150 9.42 21.05 -8.61
C ASP A 150 8.32 21.04 -7.55
N LYS A 151 7.17 21.67 -7.85
CA LYS A 151 6.03 21.72 -6.93
C LYS A 151 5.30 20.39 -6.90
N LEU A 152 5.16 19.70 -8.04
CA LEU A 152 4.63 18.34 -8.07
C LEU A 152 5.48 17.40 -7.20
N ILE A 153 6.80 17.44 -7.34
CA ILE A 153 7.73 16.65 -6.52
C ILE A 153 7.54 16.99 -5.03
N ALA A 154 7.47 18.28 -4.69
CA ALA A 154 7.26 18.72 -3.31
C ALA A 154 5.94 18.19 -2.73
N LEU A 155 4.85 18.24 -3.49
CA LEU A 155 3.53 17.73 -3.08
C LEU A 155 3.54 16.23 -2.83
N LEU A 156 4.33 15.45 -3.57
CA LEU A 156 4.39 13.99 -3.45
C LEU A 156 5.37 13.51 -2.36
N LYS A 157 6.41 14.28 -2.05
CA LYS A 157 7.47 13.91 -1.09
C LYS A 157 6.99 13.50 0.30
N PRO A 158 5.94 14.08 0.91
CA PRO A 158 5.45 13.67 2.23
C PRO A 158 4.65 12.36 2.28
N CYS A 159 4.68 11.53 1.22
CA CYS A 159 3.72 10.45 0.99
C CYS A 159 2.28 10.97 0.87
N LEU A 160 1.47 10.32 0.04
CA LEU A 160 0.02 10.60 -0.02
C LEU A 160 -0.78 9.65 0.88
N HIS A 161 -0.16 8.60 1.41
CA HIS A 161 -0.76 7.71 2.40
C HIS A 161 -0.30 8.11 3.80
N GLU A 162 -1.19 8.01 4.78
CA GLU A 162 -0.88 8.24 6.20
C GLU A 162 0.04 7.15 6.76
N GLY A 163 0.96 7.59 7.64
CA GLY A 163 2.29 7.01 7.87
C GLY A 163 2.42 5.61 8.48
N LEU A 164 3.69 5.23 8.62
CA LEU A 164 4.19 3.94 9.07
C LEU A 164 3.76 3.58 10.49
N GLY A 165 3.21 2.38 10.64
CA GLY A 165 3.11 1.71 11.94
C GLY A 165 4.48 1.18 12.40
N GLY A 166 4.65 1.06 13.71
CA GLY A 166 5.86 0.54 14.33
C GLY A 166 6.12 1.20 15.69
N ASP A 167 6.98 0.57 16.48
CA ASP A 167 7.43 1.12 17.76
C ASP A 167 8.67 2.00 17.52
N MET A 168 8.44 3.27 17.18
CA MET A 168 9.53 4.21 16.87
C MET A 168 10.45 4.46 18.07
N ASP A 169 9.94 4.38 19.30
CA ASP A 169 10.74 4.56 20.50
C ASP A 169 11.73 3.40 20.65
N LYS A 170 11.25 2.17 20.46
CA LYS A 170 12.12 0.99 20.41
C LYS A 170 13.14 1.10 19.28
N ASP A 171 12.74 1.55 18.10
CA ASP A 171 13.65 1.62 16.95
C ASP A 171 14.76 2.65 17.14
N ARG A 172 14.44 3.80 17.74
CA ARG A 172 15.45 4.79 18.14
C ARG A 172 16.40 4.22 19.18
N LYS A 173 15.88 3.50 20.18
CA LYS A 173 16.71 2.85 21.19
C LYS A 173 17.67 1.84 20.55
N ASP A 174 17.16 0.92 19.73
CA ASP A 174 17.97 -0.06 19.01
C ASP A 174 19.04 0.65 18.15
N TYR A 175 18.67 1.72 17.43
CA TYR A 175 19.61 2.50 16.62
C TYR A 175 20.72 3.15 17.46
N HIS A 176 20.38 3.77 18.59
CA HIS A 176 21.36 4.42 19.46
C HIS A 176 22.33 3.42 20.12
N GLU A 177 21.86 2.22 20.45
CA GLU A 177 22.67 1.18 21.08
C GLU A 177 23.56 0.44 20.08
N LEU A 178 23.08 0.22 18.85
CA LEU A 178 23.75 -0.63 17.86
C LEU A 178 24.58 0.17 16.83
N GLY A 179 24.27 1.45 16.62
CA GLY A 179 24.73 2.21 15.46
C GLY A 179 23.99 1.80 14.17
N ILE A 180 24.15 2.60 13.11
CA ILE A 180 23.32 2.48 11.90
C ILE A 180 23.44 1.11 11.20
N ASP A 181 24.64 0.58 11.01
CA ASP A 181 24.83 -0.63 10.21
C ASP A 181 24.27 -1.89 10.90
N ALA A 182 24.56 -2.05 12.19
CA ALA A 182 24.04 -3.18 12.96
C ALA A 182 22.52 -3.06 13.18
N PHE A 183 21.99 -1.84 13.31
CA PHE A 183 20.55 -1.60 13.34
C PHE A 183 19.87 -2.03 12.02
N LEU A 184 20.43 -1.63 10.87
CA LEU A 184 19.90 -2.01 9.56
C LEU A 184 19.93 -3.53 9.34
N GLU A 185 21.03 -4.19 9.71
CA GLU A 185 21.13 -5.65 9.63
C GLU A 185 20.13 -6.35 10.56
N LYS A 186 19.96 -5.86 11.79
CA LYS A 186 18.92 -6.36 12.69
C LYS A 186 17.53 -6.23 12.05
N LYS A 187 17.22 -5.10 11.43
CA LYS A 187 15.94 -4.85 10.76
C LYS A 187 15.71 -5.74 9.55
N ARG A 188 16.77 -6.05 8.80
CA ARG A 188 16.74 -7.05 7.73
C ARG A 188 16.43 -8.45 8.28
N GLN A 189 17.09 -8.85 9.36
CA GLN A 189 16.84 -10.14 10.02
C GLN A 189 15.42 -10.25 10.59
N ASP A 190 14.93 -9.18 11.23
CA ASP A 190 13.57 -9.11 11.76
C ASP A 190 12.53 -9.28 10.63
N ARG A 191 12.78 -8.67 9.45
CA ARG A 191 11.94 -8.86 8.26
C ARG A 191 11.97 -10.29 7.72
N VAL A 192 13.14 -10.92 7.66
CA VAL A 192 13.22 -12.32 7.23
C VAL A 192 12.41 -13.22 8.18
N LYS A 193 12.56 -13.02 9.50
CA LYS A 193 11.81 -13.77 10.51
C LYS A 193 10.30 -13.54 10.43
N GLU A 194 9.87 -12.31 10.14
CA GLU A 194 8.46 -11.96 9.90
C GLU A 194 7.89 -12.79 8.74
N PHE A 195 8.60 -12.86 7.61
CA PHE A 195 8.18 -13.66 6.45
C PHE A 195 8.21 -15.17 6.73
N GLU A 196 9.25 -15.68 7.38
CA GLU A 196 9.32 -17.09 7.81
C GLU A 196 8.13 -17.46 8.70
N LYS A 197 7.78 -16.59 9.65
CA LYS A 197 6.61 -16.79 10.51
C LYS A 197 5.30 -16.82 9.70
N HIS A 198 5.13 -15.89 8.76
CA HIS A 198 3.93 -15.88 7.92
C HIS A 198 3.79 -17.15 7.08
N ARG A 199 4.90 -17.66 6.54
CA ARG A 199 4.93 -18.97 5.87
C ARG A 199 4.52 -20.09 6.81
N ASP A 200 5.16 -20.19 7.97
CA ASP A 200 4.96 -21.30 8.92
C ASP A 200 3.53 -21.31 9.49
N ASP A 201 2.96 -20.12 9.75
CA ASP A 201 1.59 -19.95 10.23
C ASP A 201 0.54 -20.09 9.12
N GLY A 202 0.95 -20.13 7.84
CA GLY A 202 0.04 -20.12 6.69
C GLY A 202 -0.79 -18.83 6.61
N THR A 203 -0.19 -17.69 6.94
CA THR A 203 -0.85 -16.36 6.94
C THR A 203 -0.21 -15.43 5.90
N PRO A 204 -0.95 -14.45 5.36
CA PRO A 204 -0.38 -13.50 4.42
C PRO A 204 0.56 -12.51 5.11
N ALA A 205 1.63 -12.11 4.42
CA ALA A 205 2.43 -10.94 4.78
C ALA A 205 2.05 -9.79 3.84
N PHE A 206 1.50 -8.70 4.36
CA PHE A 206 0.86 -7.67 3.52
C PHE A 206 -0.23 -8.32 2.64
N ALA A 207 -0.29 -7.99 1.34
CA ALA A 207 -1.29 -8.49 0.40
C ALA A 207 -0.82 -9.72 -0.42
N GLN A 208 -0.05 -10.63 0.19
CA GLN A 208 0.43 -11.86 -0.47
C GLN A 208 0.63 -13.04 0.49
N ILE A 209 0.35 -14.25 0.02
CA ILE A 209 0.81 -15.51 0.63
C ILE A 209 2.33 -15.58 0.62
N VAL A 210 2.89 -16.13 1.70
CA VAL A 210 4.32 -16.38 1.83
C VAL A 210 4.57 -17.89 1.76
N ASP A 211 5.37 -18.31 0.78
CA ASP A 211 5.93 -19.65 0.67
C ASP A 211 7.48 -19.60 0.71
N ASP A 212 8.12 -20.75 0.49
CA ASP A 212 9.59 -20.84 0.53
C ASP A 212 10.27 -19.94 -0.52
N ASP A 213 9.70 -19.81 -1.72
CA ASP A 213 10.25 -18.95 -2.77
C ASP A 213 10.17 -17.47 -2.38
N VAL A 214 9.06 -17.06 -1.75
CA VAL A 214 8.92 -15.70 -1.22
C VAL A 214 9.90 -15.43 -0.08
N VAL A 215 10.07 -16.37 0.86
CA VAL A 215 11.06 -16.25 1.95
C VAL A 215 12.47 -16.13 1.38
N GLU A 216 12.83 -16.96 0.41
CA GLU A 216 14.15 -16.98 -0.21
C GLU A 216 14.44 -15.68 -0.97
N TYR A 217 13.44 -15.13 -1.67
CA TYR A 217 13.54 -13.81 -2.30
C TYR A 217 13.87 -12.71 -1.29
N VAL A 218 13.21 -12.71 -0.13
CA VAL A 218 13.45 -11.73 0.93
C VAL A 218 14.82 -11.92 1.57
N LYS A 219 15.26 -13.16 1.81
CA LYS A 219 16.57 -13.50 2.37
C LYS A 219 17.73 -13.02 1.50
N ASN A 220 17.62 -13.24 0.19
CA ASN A 220 18.66 -12.89 -0.78
C ASN A 220 18.75 -11.40 -1.06
N ASN A 221 17.72 -10.62 -0.75
CA ASN A 221 17.73 -9.18 -0.94
C ASN A 221 18.38 -8.45 0.25
N GLN A 222 19.67 -8.14 0.09
CA GLN A 222 20.49 -7.42 1.08
C GLN A 222 19.96 -6.02 1.43
N THR A 223 19.11 -5.44 0.56
CA THR A 223 18.53 -4.10 0.75
C THR A 223 17.05 -4.16 1.15
N SER A 224 16.54 -5.34 1.54
CA SER A 224 15.18 -5.50 2.07
C SER A 224 15.03 -4.85 3.47
N GLY A 225 13.79 -4.65 3.90
CA GLY A 225 13.46 -4.02 5.17
C GLY A 225 13.75 -2.52 5.14
N LEU A 226 14.75 -2.09 5.90
CA LEU A 226 15.22 -0.70 5.94
C LEU A 226 16.51 -0.50 5.14
N GLY A 227 16.86 -1.43 4.25
CA GLY A 227 17.99 -1.23 3.35
C GLY A 227 19.36 -1.46 3.96
N LYS A 228 20.38 -1.14 3.17
CA LYS A 228 21.80 -1.30 3.49
C LYS A 228 22.54 0.00 3.21
N ARG A 229 23.43 0.37 4.11
CA ARG A 229 24.25 1.58 3.95
C ARG A 229 25.50 1.31 3.11
N GLU A 230 25.78 2.25 2.21
CA GLU A 230 27.03 2.35 1.47
C GLU A 230 27.48 3.82 1.51
N GLY A 231 28.57 4.11 2.23
CA GLY A 231 29.01 5.48 2.47
C GLY A 231 27.96 6.28 3.23
N ASN A 232 27.48 7.37 2.62
CA ASN A 232 26.47 8.27 3.16
C ASN A 232 25.04 7.97 2.66
N ILE A 233 24.82 6.84 1.97
CA ILE A 233 23.52 6.51 1.38
C ILE A 233 23.04 5.17 1.94
N ILE A 234 21.77 5.08 2.33
CA ILE A 234 21.08 3.80 2.56
C ILE A 234 20.27 3.46 1.33
N TYR A 235 20.56 2.32 0.71
CA TYR A 235 19.79 1.79 -0.40
C TYR A 235 18.72 0.84 0.12
N VAL A 236 17.47 1.14 -0.19
CA VAL A 236 16.29 0.37 0.22
C VAL A 236 15.62 -0.21 -1.00
N THR A 237 15.39 -1.52 -1.03
CA THR A 237 14.50 -2.16 -2.00
C THR A 237 13.16 -2.43 -1.33
N LYS A 238 12.09 -1.85 -1.88
CA LYS A 238 10.73 -2.11 -1.42
C LYS A 238 10.31 -3.54 -1.79
N ASN A 239 9.67 -4.22 -0.85
CA ASN A 239 9.05 -5.52 -1.14
C ASN A 239 8.04 -5.39 -2.28
N PRO A 240 8.14 -6.23 -3.32
CA PRO A 240 7.11 -6.32 -4.36
C PRO A 240 5.72 -6.58 -3.78
N TYR A 241 4.70 -6.08 -4.48
CA TYR A 241 3.29 -6.27 -4.12
C TYR A 241 2.90 -7.75 -4.08
N GLN A 242 3.29 -8.52 -5.10
CA GLN A 242 3.04 -9.96 -5.20
C GLN A 242 4.30 -10.68 -5.69
N ILE A 243 5.21 -11.02 -4.77
CA ILE A 243 6.52 -11.63 -5.03
C ILE A 243 6.35 -12.94 -5.80
N LYS A 244 5.47 -13.83 -5.35
CA LYS A 244 5.23 -15.13 -6.02
C LYS A 244 4.86 -14.95 -7.50
N LYS A 245 3.85 -14.13 -7.77
CA LYS A 245 3.41 -13.86 -9.16
C LYS A 245 4.50 -13.17 -9.98
N LEU A 246 5.31 -12.30 -9.37
CA LEU A 246 6.46 -11.68 -10.02
C LEU A 246 7.51 -12.74 -10.43
N LEU A 247 7.78 -13.73 -9.59
CA LEU A 247 8.73 -14.81 -9.86
C LEU A 247 8.24 -15.76 -10.96
N GLU A 248 6.95 -16.12 -10.94
CA GLU A 248 6.33 -17.04 -11.91
C GLU A 248 6.11 -16.44 -13.30
N THR A 249 6.09 -15.11 -13.39
CA THR A 249 5.82 -14.38 -14.63
C THR A 249 7.07 -14.24 -15.49
N ASN A 250 6.98 -14.43 -16.80
CA ASN A 250 8.08 -14.14 -17.75
C ASN A 250 7.96 -12.77 -18.46
N ASP A 251 6.74 -12.22 -18.54
CA ASP A 251 6.48 -10.92 -19.14
C ASP A 251 6.97 -9.78 -18.23
N LEU A 252 7.91 -8.96 -18.73
CA LEU A 252 8.51 -7.87 -17.95
C LEU A 252 7.48 -6.82 -17.49
N ARG A 253 6.47 -6.50 -18.31
CA ARG A 253 5.41 -5.56 -17.95
C ARG A 253 4.58 -6.11 -16.79
N MET A 254 4.24 -7.40 -16.82
CA MET A 254 3.53 -8.06 -15.73
C MET A 254 4.40 -8.21 -14.48
N LYS A 255 5.72 -8.43 -14.60
CA LYS A 255 6.63 -8.33 -13.44
C LYS A 255 6.57 -6.95 -12.78
N ARG A 256 6.58 -5.86 -13.58
CA ARG A 256 6.43 -4.49 -13.07
C ARG A 256 5.07 -4.27 -12.40
N PHE A 257 3.99 -4.84 -12.96
CA PHE A 257 2.67 -4.81 -12.34
C PHE A 257 2.67 -5.46 -10.96
N PHE A 258 3.24 -6.68 -10.83
CA PHE A 258 3.35 -7.38 -9.55
C PHE A 258 4.39 -6.78 -8.59
N ALA A 259 5.32 -5.95 -9.09
CA ALA A 259 6.21 -5.15 -8.26
C ALA A 259 5.51 -3.91 -7.66
N CYS A 260 4.58 -3.30 -8.41
CA CYS A 260 3.98 -2.03 -8.04
C CYS A 260 2.84 -2.18 -7.02
N PHE A 261 3.05 -1.66 -5.82
CA PHE A 261 2.04 -1.66 -4.75
C PHE A 261 0.88 -0.67 -4.99
N CYS A 262 1.12 0.43 -5.72
CA CYS A 262 0.19 1.54 -5.74
C CYS A 262 -0.96 1.32 -6.75
N PRO A 263 -2.22 1.18 -6.29
CA PRO A 263 -3.36 0.94 -7.18
C PRO A 263 -3.66 2.15 -8.09
N TRP A 264 -3.17 3.35 -7.74
CA TRP A 264 -3.35 4.56 -8.53
C TRP A 264 -2.57 4.56 -9.85
N VAL A 265 -1.52 3.74 -9.98
CA VAL A 265 -0.67 3.74 -11.19
C VAL A 265 -0.38 2.37 -11.75
N ARG A 266 -0.45 1.29 -10.96
CA ARG A 266 -0.11 -0.06 -11.48
C ARG A 266 -1.02 -0.50 -12.63
N GLY A 267 -2.27 -0.03 -12.67
CA GLY A 267 -3.18 -0.29 -13.79
C GLY A 267 -2.62 0.21 -15.12
N ALA A 268 -1.95 1.38 -15.13
CA ALA A 268 -1.29 1.90 -16.32
C ALA A 268 -0.08 1.07 -16.74
N ILE A 269 0.62 0.44 -15.79
CA ILE A 269 1.69 -0.51 -16.13
C ILE A 269 1.09 -1.73 -16.83
N LYS A 270 -0.07 -2.22 -16.37
CA LYS A 270 -0.72 -3.41 -16.93
C LYS A 270 -1.17 -3.19 -18.38
N ASP A 271 -1.78 -2.05 -18.68
CA ASP A 271 -2.30 -1.73 -20.01
C ASP A 271 -1.25 -1.11 -20.96
N GLY A 272 -0.06 -0.74 -20.46
CA GLY A 272 1.04 -0.17 -21.25
C GLY A 272 0.98 1.36 -21.40
N SER A 273 0.16 2.02 -20.59
CA SER A 273 -0.06 3.46 -20.62
C SER A 273 0.70 4.23 -19.52
N GLU A 274 1.68 3.59 -18.87
CA GLU A 274 2.45 4.18 -17.77
C GLU A 274 3.26 5.41 -18.17
N HIS A 275 3.60 5.54 -19.46
CA HIS A 275 4.33 6.69 -20.02
C HIS A 275 3.54 8.01 -19.94
N GLU A 276 2.23 7.95 -19.73
CA GLU A 276 1.37 9.12 -19.50
C GLU A 276 1.32 9.53 -18.02
N VAL A 277 1.82 8.70 -17.11
CA VAL A 277 1.90 9.03 -15.68
C VAL A 277 3.22 9.76 -15.44
N SER A 278 3.17 10.87 -14.69
CA SER A 278 4.41 11.58 -14.33
C SER A 278 5.39 10.63 -13.63
N LYS A 279 6.64 10.58 -14.13
CA LYS A 279 7.74 9.79 -13.55
C LYS A 279 8.01 10.14 -12.08
N HIS A 280 7.60 11.33 -11.65
CA HIS A 280 7.74 11.80 -10.27
C HIS A 280 6.72 11.21 -9.32
N PHE A 281 5.67 10.51 -9.79
CA PHE A 281 4.64 9.97 -8.91
C PHE A 281 5.21 9.07 -7.80
N CYS A 282 6.26 8.31 -8.10
CA CYS A 282 6.92 7.44 -7.13
C CYS A 282 7.66 8.19 -6.00
N GLN A 283 7.77 9.53 -6.05
CA GLN A 283 8.16 10.35 -4.90
C GLN A 283 7.23 10.12 -3.71
N CYS A 284 5.96 9.81 -3.96
CA CYS A 284 5.00 9.38 -2.93
C CYS A 284 5.48 8.13 -2.18
N SER A 285 5.91 7.09 -2.91
CA SER A 285 6.44 5.88 -2.28
C SER A 285 7.79 6.12 -1.60
N GLY A 286 8.60 7.08 -2.07
CA GLY A 286 9.80 7.52 -1.37
C GLY A 286 9.45 8.22 -0.05
N GLY A 287 8.39 9.02 -0.06
CA GLY A 287 7.86 9.69 1.12
C GLY A 287 7.54 8.76 2.29
N TRP A 288 7.11 7.53 1.99
CA TRP A 288 6.93 6.49 2.99
C TRP A 288 8.22 6.26 3.79
N PHE A 289 9.30 5.87 3.12
CA PHE A 289 10.60 5.65 3.75
C PHE A 289 11.17 6.94 4.36
N LYS A 290 10.99 8.10 3.70
CA LYS A 290 11.41 9.39 4.25
C LYS A 290 10.81 9.63 5.63
N GLY A 291 9.50 9.44 5.77
CA GLY A 291 8.81 9.61 7.05
C GLY A 291 9.36 8.70 8.15
N TYR A 292 9.76 7.47 7.81
CA TYR A 292 10.43 6.58 8.77
C TYR A 292 11.76 7.16 9.25
N TYR A 293 12.66 7.50 8.33
CA TYR A 293 14.02 7.93 8.69
C TYR A 293 14.05 9.31 9.34
N GLU A 294 13.14 10.21 8.97
CA GLU A 294 13.02 11.50 9.65
C GLU A 294 12.58 11.34 11.10
N GLN A 295 11.69 10.37 11.37
CA GLN A 295 11.33 10.02 12.75
C GLN A 295 12.49 9.31 13.47
N LEU A 296 13.21 8.41 12.80
CA LEU A 296 14.33 7.68 13.40
C LEU A 296 15.49 8.63 13.77
N PHE A 297 15.84 9.56 12.88
CA PHE A 297 16.99 10.45 13.05
C PHE A 297 16.63 11.84 13.60
N GLU A 298 15.34 12.12 13.80
CA GLU A 298 14.81 13.37 14.34
C GLU A 298 15.28 14.62 13.57
N GLN A 299 15.43 14.48 12.25
CA GLN A 299 15.86 15.57 11.37
C GLN A 299 15.40 15.31 9.92
N PRO A 300 15.34 16.35 9.07
CA PRO A 300 14.97 16.19 7.68
C PRO A 300 15.92 15.28 6.90
N ILE A 301 15.36 14.44 6.03
CA ILE A 301 16.12 13.49 5.20
C ILE A 301 15.77 13.66 3.73
N LYS A 302 16.79 13.62 2.88
CA LYS A 302 16.60 13.56 1.43
C LYS A 302 16.44 12.10 1.01
N ILE A 303 15.37 11.80 0.28
CA ILE A 303 15.17 10.51 -0.37
C ILE A 303 14.97 10.68 -1.87
N GLU A 304 15.49 9.74 -2.64
CA GLU A 304 15.33 9.70 -4.09
C GLU A 304 14.87 8.30 -4.53
N PRO A 305 13.67 8.18 -5.11
CA PRO A 305 13.31 7.01 -5.93
C PRO A 305 14.17 7.07 -7.20
N TYR A 306 15.08 6.11 -7.39
CA TYR A 306 15.98 6.11 -8.55
C TYR A 306 15.70 4.95 -9.52
N GLU A 307 15.08 3.88 -9.03
CA GLU A 307 14.62 2.74 -9.84
C GLU A 307 13.22 2.35 -9.39
N THR A 308 12.24 2.32 -10.28
CA THR A 308 10.85 2.03 -9.94
C THR A 308 10.16 1.19 -11.01
N ALA A 309 9.12 0.46 -10.61
CA ALA A 309 8.20 -0.22 -11.53
C ALA A 309 7.64 0.71 -12.62
N LEU A 310 7.35 1.97 -12.25
CA LEU A 310 6.87 2.98 -13.18
C LEU A 310 7.94 3.39 -14.20
N SER A 311 9.21 3.39 -13.82
CA SER A 311 10.35 3.72 -14.70
C SER A 311 10.90 2.54 -15.52
N GLY A 312 10.28 1.35 -15.47
CA GLY A 312 10.63 0.25 -16.37
C GLY A 312 11.36 -0.95 -15.77
N VAL A 313 11.67 -0.96 -14.47
CA VAL A 313 12.35 -2.09 -13.80
C VAL A 313 11.39 -2.91 -12.94
N PRO A 314 11.56 -4.23 -12.76
CA PRO A 314 10.62 -5.08 -12.01
C PRO A 314 10.80 -5.00 -10.48
N TYR A 315 11.22 -3.84 -9.96
CA TYR A 315 11.44 -3.60 -8.54
C TYR A 315 11.42 -2.09 -8.26
N CYS A 316 11.40 -1.70 -6.99
CA CYS A 316 11.50 -0.30 -6.58
C CYS A 316 12.63 -0.14 -5.57
N LYS A 317 13.58 0.75 -5.88
CA LYS A 317 14.69 1.12 -5.01
C LYS A 317 14.72 2.62 -4.71
N PHE A 318 15.14 2.93 -3.50
CA PHE A 318 15.19 4.26 -2.94
C PHE A 318 16.56 4.51 -2.31
N ALA A 319 17.11 5.69 -2.55
CA ALA A 319 18.35 6.16 -1.95
C ALA A 319 18.02 7.16 -0.84
N VAL A 320 18.35 6.82 0.39
CA VAL A 320 18.17 7.65 1.58
C VAL A 320 19.51 8.30 1.90
N HIS A 321 19.60 9.62 1.71
CA HIS A 321 20.84 10.36 1.89
C HIS A 321 21.00 10.74 3.36
N LEU A 322 22.01 10.18 4.02
CA LEU A 322 22.29 10.44 5.42
C LEU A 322 23.02 11.79 5.59
N PRO A 323 22.61 12.63 6.54
CA PRO A 323 23.34 13.83 6.89
C PRO A 323 24.64 13.47 7.63
N GLU A 324 25.67 14.31 7.51
CA GLU A 324 27.01 14.05 8.10
C GLU A 324 26.96 13.68 9.58
N LYS A 325 26.06 14.29 10.35
CA LYS A 325 25.89 14.03 11.80
C LYS A 325 25.48 12.59 12.14
N VAL A 326 24.83 11.87 11.21
CA VAL A 326 24.44 10.45 11.36
C VAL A 326 25.60 9.53 11.04
N ILE A 327 26.54 9.97 10.20
CA ILE A 327 27.66 9.15 9.73
C ILE A 327 28.78 9.05 10.78
N ILE A 328 28.91 10.07 11.64
CA ILE A 328 29.99 10.21 12.63
C ILE A 328 29.66 9.51 13.98
N LYS A 329 28.40 9.12 14.20
CA LYS A 329 27.94 8.42 15.41
C LYS A 329 28.01 6.91 15.24
#